data_AF-A0A7X2N1S7-F1
#
_entry.id   AF-A0A7X2N1S7-F1
#
_cell.length_a   1.000
_cell.length_b   1.000
_cell.length_c   1.000
_cell.angle_alpha   90.00
_cell.angle_beta   90.00
_cell.angle_gamma   90.00
#
_symmetry.space_group_name_H-M   'P 1'
#
loop_
_entity.id
_entity.type
_entity.pdbx_description
1 polymer ?
#
loop_
_entity_poly.entity_id
_entity_poly.type
_entity_poly.pdbx_seq_one_letter_code
_entity_poly.pdbx_strand_id
1 'polypeptide(L)'
;MKKSMIDVALSVLKEQKQPMSFINLWTEVSKQMGYNESQFEDNIAQFYTDLSIDGRFFNMPQNTWDLKSRHTLSESTMDTDSLSIEDEDDEVEELEENE
;
A
#
# COMPACT_ATOMS: atom_id res chain seq x y z
N MET A 1 5.24 -19.35 12.21
CA MET A 1 4.29 -18.60 11.36
C MET A 1 4.83 -18.61 9.94
N LYS A 2 4.04 -19.01 8.93
CA LYS A 2 4.44 -18.88 7.52
C LYS A 2 4.40 -17.38 7.16
N LYS A 3 5.50 -16.83 6.66
CA LYS A 3 5.53 -15.46 6.12
C LYS A 3 4.89 -15.46 4.75
N SER A 4 4.00 -14.52 4.47
CA SER A 4 3.45 -14.32 3.12
C SER A 4 4.46 -13.60 2.22
N MET A 5 4.25 -13.63 0.89
CA MET A 5 5.06 -12.85 -0.06
C MET A 5 5.07 -11.35 0.29
N ILE A 6 3.95 -10.86 0.83
CA ILE A 6 3.79 -9.47 1.27
C ILE A 6 4.58 -9.17 2.55
N ASP A 7 4.60 -10.09 3.51
CA ASP A 7 5.41 -9.89 4.73
C ASP A 7 6.91 -9.86 4.40
N VAL A 8 7.33 -10.66 3.41
CA VAL A 8 8.69 -10.62 2.88
C VAL A 8 8.95 -9.30 2.17
N ALA A 9 8.06 -8.85 1.28
CA ALA A 9 8.19 -7.56 0.59
C ALA A 9 8.31 -6.39 1.58
N LEU A 10 7.50 -6.41 2.65
CA LEU A 10 7.56 -5.44 3.74
C LEU A 10 8.93 -5.45 4.42
N SER A 11 9.48 -6.64 4.67
CA SER A 11 10.81 -6.80 5.28
C SER A 11 11.91 -6.25 4.36
N VAL A 12 11.85 -6.59 3.07
CA VAL A 12 12.81 -6.11 2.05
C VAL A 12 12.82 -4.58 1.98
N LEU A 13 11.65 -3.94 1.87
CA LEU A 13 11.56 -2.47 1.80
C LEU A 13 11.97 -1.79 3.12
N LYS A 14 11.79 -2.45 4.28
CA LYS A 14 12.29 -1.96 5.57
C LYS A 14 13.82 -2.00 5.65
N GLU A 15 14.43 -3.06 5.12
CA GLU A 15 15.88 -3.26 5.12
C GLU A 15 16.59 -2.33 4.13
N GLN A 16 16.11 -2.23 2.89
CA GLN A 16 16.67 -1.37 1.84
C GLN A 16 16.54 0.13 2.15
N LYS A 17 15.53 0.53 2.95
CA LYS A 17 15.22 1.93 3.29
C LYS A 17 15.04 2.87 2.09
N GLN A 18 14.81 2.33 0.90
CA GLN A 18 14.63 3.09 -0.34
C GLN A 18 13.51 2.48 -1.20
N PRO A 19 12.86 3.29 -2.06
CA PRO A 19 11.91 2.79 -3.04
C PRO A 19 12.56 1.84 -4.04
N MET A 20 11.82 0.83 -4.49
CA MET A 20 12.32 -0.15 -5.47
C MET A 20 11.32 -0.38 -6.59
N SER A 21 11.81 -0.64 -7.80
CA SER A 21 10.93 -1.08 -8.89
C SER A 21 10.24 -2.40 -8.53
N PHE A 22 9.02 -2.59 -9.02
CA PHE A 22 8.27 -3.83 -8.81
C PHE A 22 9.09 -5.09 -9.15
N ILE A 23 9.81 -5.08 -10.27
CA ILE A 23 10.61 -6.23 -10.71
C ILE A 23 11.77 -6.54 -9.74
N ASN A 24 12.46 -5.51 -9.24
CA ASN A 24 13.53 -5.70 -8.27
C ASN A 24 12.98 -6.20 -6.93
N LEU A 25 11.86 -5.64 -6.48
CA LEU A 25 11.17 -6.10 -5.27
C LEU A 25 10.73 -7.57 -5.40
N TRP A 26 10.11 -7.94 -6.53
CA TRP A 26 9.69 -9.32 -6.79
C TRP A 26 10.87 -10.29 -6.83
N THR A 27 11.99 -9.88 -7.44
CA THR A 27 13.23 -10.66 -7.48
C THR A 27 13.75 -10.97 -6.08
N GLU A 28 13.83 -9.95 -5.21
CA GLU A 28 14.30 -10.15 -3.84
C GLU A 28 13.32 -10.98 -3.00
N VAL A 29 12.01 -10.76 -3.15
CA VAL A 29 10.97 -11.55 -2.47
C VAL A 29 11.08 -13.02 -2.87
N SER A 30 11.16 -13.31 -4.17
CA SER A 30 11.26 -14.67 -4.69
C SER A 30 12.52 -15.38 -4.22
N LYS A 31 13.65 -14.66 -4.18
CA LYS A 31 14.92 -15.17 -3.66
C LYS A 31 14.84 -15.51 -2.17
N GLN A 32 14.20 -14.66 -1.36
CA GLN A 32 14.00 -14.94 0.07
C GLN A 32 13.01 -16.07 0.33
N MET A 33 12.01 -16.23 -0.54
CA MET A 33 11.04 -17.33 -0.49
C MET A 33 11.61 -18.66 -1.00
N GLY A 34 12.74 -18.63 -1.72
CA GLY A 34 13.35 -19.81 -2.32
C GLY A 34 12.55 -20.37 -3.51
N TYR A 35 11.87 -19.51 -4.26
CA TYR A 35 11.10 -19.91 -5.43
C TYR A 35 12.01 -20.37 -6.57
N ASN A 36 11.57 -21.41 -7.27
CA ASN A 36 12.14 -21.80 -8.56
C ASN A 36 11.57 -20.93 -9.70
N GLU A 37 12.08 -21.12 -10.91
CA GLU A 37 11.69 -20.32 -12.09
C GLU A 37 10.20 -20.43 -12.43
N SER A 38 9.59 -21.62 -12.38
CA SER A 38 8.15 -21.79 -12.59
C SER A 38 7.35 -21.02 -11.54
N GLN A 39 7.71 -21.17 -10.25
CA GLN A 39 7.05 -20.44 -9.17
C GLN A 39 7.26 -18.93 -9.27
N PHE A 40 8.41 -18.49 -9.76
CA PHE A 40 8.69 -17.08 -10.00
C PHE A 40 7.75 -16.49 -11.05
N GLU A 41 7.51 -17.20 -12.14
CA GLU A 41 6.61 -16.76 -13.21
C GLU A 41 5.13 -16.89 -12.81
N ASP A 42 4.76 -17.98 -12.14
CA ASP A 42 3.37 -18.25 -11.75
C ASP A 42 2.85 -17.29 -10.67
N ASN A 43 3.73 -16.85 -9.75
CA ASN A 43 3.31 -16.04 -8.59
C ASN A 43 3.47 -14.52 -8.79
N ILE A 44 4.12 -14.06 -9.87
CA ILE A 44 4.36 -12.62 -10.07
C ILE A 44 3.05 -11.81 -10.17
N ALA A 45 2.03 -12.36 -10.83
CA ALA A 45 0.74 -11.72 -10.99
C ALA A 45 0.00 -11.61 -9.65
N GLN A 46 -0.02 -12.69 -8.86
CA GLN A 46 -0.62 -12.69 -7.53
C GLN A 46 0.10 -11.71 -6.61
N PHE A 47 1.43 -11.67 -6.67
CA PHE A 47 2.23 -10.73 -5.88
C PHE A 47 1.88 -9.27 -6.23
N TYR A 48 1.73 -8.93 -7.51
CA TYR A 48 1.30 -7.59 -7.92
C TYR A 48 -0.07 -7.23 -7.36
N THR A 49 -1.05 -8.14 -7.47
CA THR A 49 -2.39 -7.94 -6.92
C THR A 49 -2.34 -7.71 -5.42
N ASP A 50 -1.69 -8.60 -4.67
CA ASP A 50 -1.59 -8.52 -3.22
C ASP A 50 -0.88 -7.23 -2.77
N LEU A 51 0.18 -6.83 -3.49
CA LEU A 51 0.93 -5.60 -3.22
C LEU A 51 0.10 -4.36 -3.50
N SER A 52 -0.74 -4.38 -4.53
CA SER A 52 -1.58 -3.25 -4.95
C SER A 52 -2.77 -2.99 -4.04
N ILE A 53 -3.31 -4.03 -3.39
CA ILE A 53 -4.42 -3.89 -2.44
C ILE A 53 -3.95 -3.68 -0.99
N ASP A 54 -2.68 -4.01 -0.68
CA ASP A 54 -2.14 -3.85 0.66
C ASP A 54 -1.81 -2.37 0.96
N GLY A 55 -2.60 -1.77 1.85
CA GLY A 55 -2.48 -0.36 2.21
C GLY A 55 -1.21 0.04 2.95
N ARG A 56 -0.28 -0.88 3.25
CA ARG A 56 1.04 -0.56 3.84
C ARG A 56 2.04 -0.09 2.80
N PHE A 57 1.82 -0.41 1.52
CA PHE A 57 2.69 -0.03 0.43
C PHE A 57 2.18 1.24 -0.25
N PHE A 58 3.11 1.98 -0.85
CA PHE A 58 2.84 3.19 -1.59
C PHE A 58 3.37 3.01 -3.01
N ASN A 59 2.48 3.09 -3.99
CA ASN A 59 2.86 3.04 -5.40
C ASN A 59 3.33 4.42 -5.85
N MET A 60 4.56 4.48 -6.33
CA MET A 60 5.22 5.64 -6.89
C MET A 60 5.22 5.57 -8.42
N PRO A 61 5.49 6.69 -9.12
CA PRO A 61 5.65 6.70 -10.57
C PRO A 61 6.63 5.63 -11.08
N GLN A 62 6.43 5.20 -12.33
CA GLN A 62 7.23 4.15 -12.98
C GLN A 62 7.16 2.78 -12.29
N ASN A 63 6.05 2.47 -11.63
CA ASN A 63 5.81 1.20 -10.93
C ASN A 63 6.90 0.91 -9.88
N THR A 64 7.28 1.96 -9.17
CA THR A 64 8.18 1.91 -8.02
C THR A 64 7.33 1.76 -6.76
N TRP A 65 7.81 1.02 -5.78
CA TRP A 65 7.09 0.72 -4.55
C TRP A 65 7.89 1.14 -3.35
N ASP A 66 7.22 1.83 -2.44
CA ASP A 66 7.77 2.25 -1.16
C ASP A 66 6.82 1.91 0.01
N LEU A 67 7.23 2.19 1.25
CA LEU A 67 6.38 2.03 2.42
C LEU A 67 5.56 3.30 2.65
N LYS A 68 4.24 3.14 2.81
CA LYS A 68 3.33 4.25 3.13
C LYS A 68 3.77 5.01 4.37
N SER A 69 4.32 4.31 5.38
CA SER A 69 4.84 4.91 6.61
C SER A 69 5.96 5.95 6.39
N ARG A 70 6.72 5.85 5.29
CA ARG A 70 7.77 6.83 4.94
C ARG A 70 7.20 8.11 4.35
N HIS A 71 6.06 8.02 3.67
CA HIS A 71 5.40 9.16 3.05
C HIS A 71 4.46 9.88 4.02
N THR A 72 3.77 9.15 4.92
CA THR A 72 2.86 9.74 5.90
C THR A 72 3.55 10.54 7.00
N LEU A 73 4.86 10.36 7.24
CA LEU A 73 5.60 11.18 8.20
C LEU A 73 6.11 12.50 7.58
N SER A 74 6.27 12.56 6.26
CA SER A 74 6.76 13.76 5.57
C SER A 74 5.68 14.84 5.43
N GLU A 75 4.41 14.53 5.67
CA GLU A 75 3.27 15.43 5.50
C GLU A 75 2.59 15.79 6.84
N SER A 76 3.34 15.73 7.95
CA SER A 76 2.92 16.33 9.23
C SER A 76 3.28 17.82 9.31
N THR A 77 3.28 18.51 8.18
CA THR A 77 2.89 19.92 8.09
C THR A 77 1.60 19.94 7.28
N MET A 78 0.53 19.37 7.86
CA MET A 78 -0.82 19.72 7.45
C MET A 78 -0.96 21.22 7.73
N ASP A 79 -0.78 22.04 6.70
CA ASP A 79 -1.36 23.38 6.65
C ASP A 79 -2.87 23.20 6.80
N THR A 80 -3.33 23.31 8.05
CA THR A 80 -4.73 23.20 8.47
C THR A 80 -5.48 24.50 8.21
N ASP A 81 -4.89 25.44 7.48
CA ASP A 81 -5.37 26.83 7.28
C ASP A 81 -6.31 27.00 6.07
N SER A 82 -6.76 25.91 5.42
CA SER A 82 -7.67 25.98 4.27
C SER A 82 -8.92 25.12 4.38
N LEU A 83 -9.22 24.58 5.55
CA LEU A 83 -10.56 24.07 5.85
C LEU A 83 -11.33 25.13 6.64
N SER A 84 -11.75 26.20 5.95
CA SER A 84 -12.90 26.97 6.40
C SER A 84 -14.13 26.08 6.22
N ILE A 85 -14.58 25.47 7.33
CA ILE A 85 -15.91 24.89 7.42
C ILE A 85 -16.86 26.08 7.51
N GLU A 86 -17.43 26.49 6.37
CA GLU A 86 -18.65 27.27 6.38
C GLU A 86 -19.78 26.25 6.56
N ASP A 87 -20.29 26.17 7.78
CA ASP A 87 -21.50 25.44 8.14
C ASP A 87 -22.69 26.01 7.34
N GLU A 88 -23.18 25.27 6.35
CA GLU A 88 -24.53 25.44 5.82
C GLU A 88 -25.26 24.09 5.85
N ASP A 89 -26.07 23.96 6.90
CA ASP A 89 -27.26 23.12 7.11
C ASP A 89 -27.65 22.13 5.99
N ASP A 90 -27.43 20.83 6.23
CA ASP A 90 -28.23 19.77 5.62
C ASP A 90 -29.19 19.20 6.69
N GLU A 91 -30.43 19.68 6.66
CA GLU A 91 -31.55 19.13 7.43
C GLU A 91 -31.77 17.66 7.07
N VAL A 92 -31.69 16.78 8.08
CA VAL A 92 -32.03 15.36 7.95
C VAL A 92 -33.55 15.18 8.04
N GLU A 93 -34.23 14.96 6.92
CA GLU A 93 -35.63 14.49 6.93
C GLU A 93 -35.69 12.99 7.33
N GLU A 94 -36.12 12.73 8.56
CA GLU A 94 -36.52 11.39 9.01
C GLU A 94 -37.82 10.97 8.32
N LEU A 95 -37.76 9.94 7.47
CA LEU A 95 -38.97 9.25 6.99
C LEU A 95 -39.43 8.24 8.06
N GLU A 96 -40.44 8.62 8.84
CA GLU A 96 -41.20 7.67 9.67
C GLU A 96 -42.10 6.81 8.76
N GLU A 97 -41.70 5.56 8.53
CA GLU A 97 -42.63 4.48 8.20
C GLU A 97 -43.33 4.03 9.49
N ASN A 98 -44.63 4.31 9.64
CA ASN A 98 -45.52 3.40 10.37
C ASN A 98 -47.02 3.61 10.08
N GLU A 99 -47.67 2.45 9.87
CA GLU A 99 -49.11 2.12 9.69
C GLU A 99 -49.85 2.48 8.39
#